data_AF-A0A0Q8IHC2-F1
#
_entry.id   AF-A0A0Q8IHC2-F1
#
_cell.length_a   1.000
_cell.length_b   1.000
_cell.length_c   1.000
_cell.angle_alpha   90.00
_cell.angle_beta   90.00
_cell.angle_gamma   90.00
#
_symmetry.space_group_name_H-M   'P 1'
#
loop_
_entity.id
_entity.type
_entity.pdbx_description
1 polymer ?
#
loop_
_entity_poly.entity_id
_entity_poly.type
_entity_poly.pdbx_seq_one_letter_code
_entity_poly.pdbx_strand_id
1 'polypeptide(L)'
;MIHSKVVPLRRLLCLLVCLLTATLVAADEPQGNDNQSNDKWVEPARSRLMHVIGGMPFFPHRANTTGNLVLNVKDFDNAQVCGACHTEIYRQWRSSMMSQAWDEPIYRALLKRASAATEGKVDNFCTGCHTPIGLTTGQITSQVNRSSIEDSAKNHPMPGVDCETCHNISARTGLDNGAYVLSPRAHGKPTKFGPRRDAVSPYHDTVYSALHTRSDFCGTCHNVTHPFSSVAVERTYDEWQESTYSLNNVTCQSCHMPGFAGKAAIMGPDREEVASHWFSGANAMMLKHLGQEEGAQRARDMLGRAGDIKFEQVPAAMTPGQYTSVAVKVTNVGAGHKLPTGFPEGREMWIDFRVRDASGREIYRLGSIKDGKTEVNTRNFKVHIGDKDGNPLDVEVWNATQILSDNRILPKGYDIGEFSFLVPADAVGPLTLTADLNYWPFSQKLADYLLGKDQVQVEITRMANVTQSVPLSTSLSVVGPDTAHF
;
A
#
# COMPACT_ATOMS: atom_id res chain seq x y z
N MET A 1 -87.43 11.09 55.85
CA MET A 1 -88.46 10.11 55.46
C MET A 1 -87.88 9.25 54.36
N ILE A 2 -87.42 8.04 54.70
CA ILE A 2 -87.97 6.75 54.22
C ILE A 2 -88.27 6.75 52.71
N HIS A 3 -87.46 6.06 51.90
CA HIS A 3 -87.90 4.84 51.21
C HIS A 3 -86.78 4.15 50.43
N SER A 4 -86.91 2.84 50.46
CA SER A 4 -86.02 1.78 50.00
C SER A 4 -86.51 1.24 48.64
N LYS A 5 -85.63 0.48 47.96
CA LYS A 5 -85.85 -0.45 46.83
C LYS A 5 -85.86 0.26 45.45
N VAL A 6 -85.22 -0.24 44.38
CA VAL A 6 -85.27 -1.59 43.78
C VAL A 6 -84.00 -1.88 42.94
N VAL A 7 -83.62 -3.16 42.84
CA VAL A 7 -82.50 -3.82 42.10
C VAL A 7 -83.11 -4.60 40.89
N PRO A 8 -82.41 -5.21 39.91
CA PRO A 8 -81.28 -4.85 39.01
C PRO A 8 -81.65 -5.02 37.50
N LEU A 9 -80.75 -4.72 36.54
CA LEU A 9 -80.39 -5.69 35.46
C LEU A 9 -79.14 -5.28 34.64
N ARG A 10 -78.18 -6.21 34.63
CA ARG A 10 -77.10 -6.47 33.65
C ARG A 10 -76.99 -5.56 32.42
N ARG A 11 -75.77 -5.07 32.16
CA ARG A 11 -74.89 -5.59 31.09
C ARG A 11 -73.52 -4.91 31.10
N LEU A 12 -72.50 -5.77 31.07
CA LEU A 12 -71.14 -5.57 30.55
C LEU A 12 -70.94 -4.30 29.72
N LEU A 13 -70.00 -3.42 30.10
CA LEU A 13 -69.12 -2.78 29.13
C LEU A 13 -67.84 -2.25 29.79
N CYS A 14 -66.73 -2.58 29.14
CA CYS A 14 -65.36 -2.35 29.53
C CYS A 14 -65.00 -0.86 29.67
N LEU A 15 -64.21 -0.53 30.70
CA LEU A 15 -63.34 0.64 30.70
C LEU A 15 -62.21 0.40 29.68
N LEU A 16 -62.23 1.14 28.57
CA LEU A 16 -61.06 1.34 27.73
C LEU A 16 -60.48 2.72 28.06
N VAL A 17 -59.40 2.74 28.83
CA VAL A 17 -58.52 3.91 28.94
C VAL A 17 -57.65 3.90 27.69
N CYS A 18 -57.84 4.88 26.80
CA CYS A 18 -56.94 5.14 25.69
C CYS A 18 -55.60 5.68 26.22
N LEU A 19 -54.65 4.77 26.46
CA LEU A 19 -53.22 5.10 26.51
C LEU A 19 -52.72 5.19 25.07
N LEU A 20 -52.55 6.42 24.58
CA LEU A 20 -51.77 6.71 23.38
C LEU A 20 -50.29 6.48 23.72
N THR A 21 -49.82 5.25 23.59
CA THR A 21 -48.39 4.94 23.51
C THR A 21 -47.92 5.32 22.12
N ALA A 22 -47.29 6.49 22.00
CA ALA A 22 -46.44 6.78 20.85
C ALA A 22 -45.25 5.81 20.89
N THR A 23 -45.37 4.71 20.16
CA THR A 23 -44.23 3.84 19.86
C THR A 23 -43.28 4.65 18.98
N LEU A 24 -42.27 5.24 19.59
CA LEU A 24 -41.02 5.55 18.91
C LEU A 24 -40.49 4.21 18.40
N VAL A 25 -40.75 3.92 17.12
CA VAL A 25 -40.00 2.91 16.38
C VAL A 25 -38.59 3.49 16.30
N ALA A 26 -37.74 3.09 17.24
CA ALA A 26 -36.31 3.14 17.02
C ALA A 26 -36.09 2.33 15.73
N ALA A 27 -35.74 3.02 14.65
CA ALA A 27 -35.20 2.34 13.49
C ALA A 27 -33.97 1.59 14.01
N ASP A 28 -33.99 0.26 13.92
CA ASP A 28 -32.82 -0.56 14.18
C ASP A 28 -31.67 0.01 13.34
N GLU A 29 -30.67 0.59 14.00
CA GLU A 29 -29.38 0.82 13.38
C GLU A 29 -28.94 -0.53 12.81
N PRO A 30 -28.48 -0.63 11.54
CA PRO A 30 -27.83 -1.83 11.10
C PRO A 30 -26.61 -1.98 12.01
N GLN A 31 -26.67 -2.91 12.96
CA GLN A 31 -25.53 -3.31 13.77
C GLN A 31 -24.44 -3.66 12.76
N GLY A 32 -23.43 -2.79 12.68
CA GLY A 32 -22.20 -3.11 11.99
C GLY A 32 -21.77 -4.45 12.55
N ASN A 33 -21.64 -5.45 11.67
CA ASN A 33 -21.24 -6.77 12.08
C ASN A 33 -19.83 -6.68 12.68
N ASP A 34 -19.73 -6.51 14.00
CA ASP A 34 -18.47 -6.46 14.74
C ASP A 34 -17.81 -7.86 14.81
N ASN A 35 -18.50 -8.89 14.33
CA ASN A 35 -17.98 -10.24 14.07
C ASN A 35 -17.38 -10.37 12.66
N GLN A 36 -16.50 -9.44 12.27
CA GLN A 36 -15.73 -9.58 11.03
C GLN A 36 -14.51 -10.47 11.27
N SER A 37 -14.43 -11.56 10.49
CA SER A 37 -13.30 -12.50 10.58
C SER A 37 -11.98 -11.83 10.20
N ASN A 38 -10.93 -12.09 11.00
CA ASN A 38 -9.54 -11.75 10.69
C ASN A 38 -8.80 -12.92 10.03
N ASP A 39 -9.53 -13.87 9.46
CA ASP A 39 -8.96 -15.04 8.80
C ASP A 39 -8.09 -14.65 7.58
N LYS A 40 -6.84 -15.12 7.61
CA LYS A 40 -5.89 -15.08 6.49
C LYS A 40 -6.15 -16.24 5.51
N TRP A 41 -5.65 -16.13 4.29
CA TRP A 41 -5.76 -17.14 3.24
C TRP A 41 -4.81 -18.34 3.44
N VAL A 42 -4.94 -18.99 4.60
CA VAL A 42 -4.17 -20.15 5.06
C VAL A 42 -5.10 -21.23 5.59
N GLU A 43 -4.60 -22.46 5.74
CA GLU A 43 -5.39 -23.54 6.34
C GLU A 43 -5.64 -23.32 7.84
N PRO A 44 -6.80 -23.74 8.38
CA PRO A 44 -7.92 -24.39 7.68
C PRO A 44 -8.92 -23.39 7.05
N ALA A 45 -8.76 -22.08 7.25
CA ALA A 45 -9.72 -21.07 6.81
C ALA A 45 -9.91 -21.08 5.29
N ARG A 46 -8.82 -21.24 4.53
CA ARG A 46 -8.84 -21.38 3.08
C ARG A 46 -9.70 -22.55 2.65
N SER A 47 -9.42 -23.78 3.13
CA SER A 47 -10.24 -24.94 2.77
C SER A 47 -11.69 -24.75 3.17
N ARG A 48 -11.97 -24.21 4.37
CA ARG A 48 -13.36 -23.95 4.77
C ARG A 48 -14.09 -23.08 3.76
N LEU A 49 -13.49 -21.97 3.30
CA LEU A 49 -14.13 -21.07 2.35
C LEU A 49 -14.28 -21.69 0.94
N MET A 50 -13.28 -22.46 0.48
CA MET A 50 -13.32 -23.19 -0.80
C MET A 50 -14.47 -24.20 -0.89
N HIS A 51 -14.90 -24.79 0.24
CA HIS A 51 -16.00 -25.76 0.27
C HIS A 51 -17.39 -25.11 0.39
N VAL A 52 -17.48 -23.79 0.61
CA VAL A 52 -18.75 -23.07 0.61
C VAL A 52 -19.18 -22.83 -0.83
N ILE A 53 -20.26 -23.50 -1.27
CA ILE A 53 -20.85 -23.31 -2.60
C ILE A 53 -21.23 -21.84 -2.78
N GLY A 54 -20.71 -21.19 -3.82
CA GLY A 54 -20.94 -19.76 -4.07
C GLY A 54 -20.29 -18.81 -3.05
N GLY A 55 -19.41 -19.32 -2.17
CA GLY A 55 -18.72 -18.50 -1.16
C GLY A 55 -17.61 -17.61 -1.72
N MET A 56 -17.15 -17.88 -2.95
CA MET A 56 -16.14 -17.08 -3.65
C MET A 56 -16.56 -16.85 -5.11
N PRO A 57 -17.49 -15.92 -5.36
CA PRO A 57 -17.99 -15.64 -6.70
C PRO A 57 -16.90 -15.11 -7.66
N PHE A 58 -15.79 -14.59 -7.13
CA PHE A 58 -14.70 -13.99 -7.91
C PHE A 58 -13.34 -14.69 -7.70
N PHE A 59 -13.35 -15.98 -7.38
CA PHE A 59 -12.13 -16.79 -7.22
C PHE A 59 -11.14 -16.59 -8.39
N PRO A 60 -9.81 -16.56 -8.15
CA PRO A 60 -9.12 -16.72 -6.86
C PRO A 60 -9.05 -15.49 -5.95
N HIS A 61 -9.73 -14.41 -6.30
CA HIS A 61 -9.86 -13.25 -5.43
C HIS A 61 -10.95 -13.45 -4.38
N ARG A 62 -10.80 -12.86 -3.18
CA ARG A 62 -11.75 -13.01 -2.06
C ARG A 62 -12.83 -11.92 -2.04
N ALA A 63 -12.89 -11.07 -3.06
CA ALA A 63 -13.95 -10.07 -3.20
C ALA A 63 -15.31 -10.73 -3.09
N ASN A 64 -16.24 -9.99 -2.50
CA ASN A 64 -17.62 -10.38 -2.44
C ASN A 64 -18.54 -9.18 -2.63
N THR A 65 -19.82 -9.44 -2.78
CA THR A 65 -20.87 -8.43 -2.97
C THR A 65 -22.07 -8.79 -2.09
N THR A 66 -23.01 -7.85 -1.91
CA THR A 66 -24.27 -8.19 -1.25
C THR A 66 -24.98 -9.32 -2.00
N GLY A 67 -25.17 -10.46 -1.33
CA GLY A 67 -25.81 -11.64 -1.90
C GLY A 67 -24.91 -12.52 -2.79
N ASN A 68 -23.60 -12.26 -2.84
CA ASN A 68 -22.63 -12.98 -3.67
C ASN A 68 -22.97 -12.96 -5.18
N LEU A 69 -23.47 -11.82 -5.66
CA LEU A 69 -23.92 -11.62 -7.03
C LEU A 69 -22.91 -10.84 -7.88
N VAL A 70 -22.92 -11.05 -9.19
CA VAL A 70 -22.28 -10.13 -10.14
C VAL A 70 -23.12 -8.85 -10.19
N LEU A 71 -22.48 -7.71 -10.02
CA LEU A 71 -23.13 -6.39 -10.01
C LEU A 71 -23.32 -5.85 -11.42
N ASN A 72 -24.19 -4.86 -11.59
CA ASN A 72 -24.35 -4.17 -12.87
C ASN A 72 -23.44 -2.96 -12.92
N VAL A 73 -22.85 -2.68 -14.09
CA VAL A 73 -22.05 -1.46 -14.32
C VAL A 73 -22.84 -0.20 -13.97
N LYS A 74 -24.17 -0.22 -14.21
CA LYS A 74 -25.09 0.88 -13.90
C LYS A 74 -25.32 1.12 -12.41
N ASP A 75 -24.84 0.23 -11.54
CA ASP A 75 -24.91 0.43 -10.10
C ASP A 75 -23.87 1.46 -9.61
N PHE A 76 -22.91 1.82 -10.46
CA PHE A 76 -21.80 2.72 -10.15
C PHE A 76 -21.81 3.98 -11.02
N ASP A 77 -21.46 5.11 -10.41
CA ASP A 77 -21.24 6.36 -11.11
C ASP A 77 -19.77 6.50 -11.55
N ASN A 78 -19.50 7.35 -12.55
CA ASN A 78 -18.13 7.75 -12.82
C ASN A 78 -17.63 8.68 -11.68
N ALA A 79 -16.39 8.52 -11.23
CA ALA A 79 -15.81 9.37 -10.18
C ALA A 79 -15.91 10.90 -10.47
N GLN A 80 -15.98 11.32 -11.75
CA GLN A 80 -16.23 12.72 -12.13
C GLN A 80 -17.57 13.25 -11.60
N VAL A 81 -18.61 12.40 -11.50
CA VAL A 81 -19.90 12.76 -10.89
C VAL A 81 -19.69 13.14 -9.42
N CYS A 82 -18.89 12.35 -8.70
CA CYS A 82 -18.52 12.67 -7.32
C CYS A 82 -17.75 14.00 -7.26
N GLY A 83 -16.83 14.24 -8.20
CA GLY A 83 -16.02 15.45 -8.28
C GLY A 83 -16.80 16.76 -8.48
N ALA A 84 -18.04 16.70 -8.97
CA ALA A 84 -18.90 17.88 -9.06
C ALA A 84 -19.27 18.46 -7.68
N CYS A 85 -19.39 17.61 -6.65
CA CYS A 85 -19.69 18.04 -5.28
C CYS A 85 -18.48 17.91 -4.35
N HIS A 86 -17.64 16.89 -4.54
CA HIS A 86 -16.46 16.59 -3.71
C HIS A 86 -15.17 17.08 -4.38
N THR A 87 -15.14 18.36 -4.76
CA THR A 87 -14.13 18.94 -5.66
C THR A 87 -12.70 18.73 -5.18
N GLU A 88 -12.40 19.08 -3.92
CA GLU A 88 -11.05 18.95 -3.38
C GLU A 88 -10.66 17.48 -3.22
N ILE A 89 -11.53 16.64 -2.65
CA ILE A 89 -11.26 15.19 -2.50
C ILE A 89 -11.01 14.54 -3.87
N TYR A 90 -11.81 14.86 -4.88
CA TYR A 90 -11.65 14.34 -6.23
C TYR A 90 -10.31 14.74 -6.84
N ARG A 91 -9.90 16.00 -6.68
CA ARG A 91 -8.59 16.50 -7.13
C ARG A 91 -7.44 15.72 -6.49
N GLN A 92 -7.52 15.47 -5.19
CA GLN A 92 -6.53 14.70 -4.44
C GLN A 92 -6.47 13.24 -4.95
N TRP A 93 -7.61 12.56 -4.99
CA TRP A 93 -7.71 11.17 -5.44
C TRP A 93 -7.21 10.98 -6.87
N ARG A 94 -7.58 11.88 -7.80
CA ARG A 94 -7.23 11.77 -9.22
C ARG A 94 -5.73 11.84 -9.49
N SER A 95 -4.96 12.38 -8.54
CA SER A 95 -3.50 12.44 -8.57
C SER A 95 -2.80 11.24 -7.92
N SER A 96 -3.57 10.29 -7.35
CA SER A 96 -3.03 9.15 -6.60
C SER A 96 -2.87 7.91 -7.48
N MET A 97 -2.02 6.97 -7.04
CA MET A 97 -1.90 5.65 -7.69
C MET A 97 -3.19 4.83 -7.64
N MET A 98 -4.09 5.09 -6.68
CA MET A 98 -5.40 4.41 -6.60
C MET A 98 -6.23 4.71 -7.85
N SER A 99 -6.28 5.98 -8.26
CA SER A 99 -6.98 6.38 -9.49
C SER A 99 -6.36 5.81 -10.77
N GLN A 100 -5.08 5.46 -10.73
CA GLN A 100 -4.32 4.93 -11.87
C GLN A 100 -4.18 3.39 -11.82
N ALA A 101 -4.76 2.72 -10.82
CA ALA A 101 -4.43 1.32 -10.51
C ALA A 101 -4.70 0.34 -11.65
N TRP A 102 -5.69 0.64 -12.51
CA TRP A 102 -5.99 -0.16 -13.70
C TRP A 102 -5.03 0.13 -14.85
N ASP A 103 -4.82 1.40 -15.19
CA ASP A 103 -4.12 1.82 -16.40
C ASP A 103 -2.60 1.99 -16.21
N GLU A 104 -2.04 1.46 -15.12
CA GLU A 104 -0.62 1.54 -14.83
C GLU A 104 0.20 0.57 -15.72
N PRO A 105 1.17 1.06 -16.54
CA PRO A 105 1.88 0.24 -17.53
C PRO A 105 2.61 -1.00 -17.00
N ILE A 106 3.31 -0.92 -15.86
CA ILE A 106 4.05 -2.04 -15.30
C ILE A 106 3.11 -3.12 -14.82
N TYR A 107 2.05 -2.74 -14.09
CA TYR A 107 0.97 -3.62 -13.68
C TYR A 107 0.31 -4.29 -14.89
N ARG A 108 -0.07 -3.52 -15.92
CA ARG A 108 -0.71 -4.06 -17.13
C ARG A 108 0.19 -5.06 -17.86
N ALA A 109 1.49 -4.79 -17.94
CA ALA A 109 2.46 -5.71 -18.52
C ALA A 109 2.61 -7.01 -17.69
N LEU A 110 2.65 -6.89 -16.36
CA LEU A 110 2.69 -8.03 -15.45
C LEU A 110 1.41 -8.85 -15.51
N LEU A 111 0.23 -8.21 -15.49
CA LEU A 111 -1.08 -8.85 -15.61
C LEU A 111 -1.18 -9.66 -16.90
N LYS A 112 -0.77 -9.09 -18.03
CA LYS A 112 -0.76 -9.77 -19.33
C LYS A 112 0.10 -11.02 -19.29
N ARG A 113 1.31 -10.93 -18.71
CA ARG A 113 2.25 -12.06 -18.58
C ARG A 113 1.70 -13.13 -17.64
N ALA A 114 1.19 -12.74 -16.47
CA ALA A 114 0.59 -13.66 -15.50
C ALA A 114 -0.61 -14.40 -16.11
N SER A 115 -1.53 -13.66 -16.74
CA SER A 115 -2.68 -14.22 -17.44
C SER A 115 -2.28 -15.24 -18.51
N ALA A 116 -1.25 -14.93 -19.32
CA ALA A 116 -0.76 -15.85 -20.34
C ALA A 116 -0.09 -17.09 -19.72
N ALA A 117 0.80 -16.91 -18.75
CA ALA A 117 1.57 -17.98 -18.12
C ALA A 117 0.69 -18.95 -17.32
N THR A 118 -0.40 -18.48 -16.73
CA THR A 118 -1.30 -19.30 -15.94
C THR A 118 -2.56 -19.72 -16.69
N GLU A 119 -2.66 -19.46 -18.01
CA GLU A 119 -3.86 -19.70 -18.81
C GLU A 119 -5.13 -19.11 -18.18
N GLY A 120 -5.01 -17.90 -17.61
CA GLY A 120 -6.12 -17.16 -17.01
C GLY A 120 -6.47 -17.55 -15.57
N LYS A 121 -5.82 -18.55 -14.97
CA LYS A 121 -6.09 -18.97 -13.57
C LYS A 121 -5.98 -17.86 -12.52
N VAL A 122 -5.20 -16.80 -12.78
CA VAL A 122 -5.05 -15.64 -11.89
C VAL A 122 -5.77 -14.38 -12.38
N ASP A 123 -6.60 -14.46 -13.42
CA ASP A 123 -7.20 -13.29 -14.06
C ASP A 123 -8.02 -12.41 -13.11
N ASN A 124 -8.77 -13.04 -12.20
CA ASN A 124 -9.54 -12.33 -11.19
C ASN A 124 -8.69 -11.87 -10.00
N PHE A 125 -7.52 -12.50 -9.75
CA PHE A 125 -6.71 -12.23 -8.57
C PHE A 125 -6.22 -10.79 -8.52
N CYS A 126 -5.53 -10.36 -9.57
CA CYS A 126 -4.90 -9.05 -9.60
C CYS A 126 -5.95 -7.94 -9.83
N THR A 127 -6.95 -8.23 -10.65
CA THR A 127 -8.00 -7.27 -11.03
C THR A 127 -8.90 -6.92 -9.86
N GLY A 128 -9.06 -7.81 -8.89
CA GLY A 128 -9.83 -7.52 -7.69
C GLY A 128 -9.25 -6.44 -6.77
N CYS A 129 -7.96 -6.14 -6.86
CA CYS A 129 -7.36 -4.99 -6.16
C CYS A 129 -7.16 -3.78 -7.08
N HIS A 130 -6.95 -3.99 -8.38
CA HIS A 130 -6.57 -2.93 -9.32
C HIS A 130 -7.74 -2.34 -10.13
N THR A 131 -8.83 -3.08 -10.28
CA THR A 131 -10.11 -2.60 -10.82
C THR A 131 -11.29 -3.34 -10.14
N PRO A 132 -11.56 -3.07 -8.85
CA PRO A 132 -12.59 -3.79 -8.09
C PRO A 132 -13.98 -3.77 -8.75
N ILE A 133 -14.35 -2.66 -9.37
CA ILE A 133 -15.60 -2.53 -10.13
C ILE A 133 -15.56 -3.40 -11.40
N GLY A 134 -14.45 -3.42 -12.13
CA GLY A 134 -14.27 -4.29 -13.30
C GLY A 134 -14.47 -5.76 -12.95
N LEU A 135 -13.88 -6.22 -11.84
CA LEU A 135 -14.06 -7.58 -11.33
C LEU A 135 -15.51 -7.85 -10.94
N THR A 136 -16.07 -7.03 -10.05
CA THR A 136 -17.38 -7.30 -9.43
C THR A 136 -18.55 -7.16 -10.40
N THR A 137 -18.35 -6.49 -11.54
CA THR A 137 -19.33 -6.38 -12.62
C THR A 137 -19.15 -7.41 -13.74
N GLY A 138 -18.20 -8.34 -13.59
CA GLY A 138 -17.98 -9.43 -14.54
C GLY A 138 -17.35 -9.02 -15.87
N GLN A 139 -16.67 -7.86 -15.92
CA GLN A 139 -16.02 -7.36 -17.13
C GLN A 139 -14.66 -8.02 -17.40
N ILE A 140 -14.09 -8.70 -16.40
CA ILE A 140 -12.75 -9.30 -16.48
C ILE A 140 -12.78 -10.60 -17.29
N THR A 141 -11.91 -10.66 -18.30
CA THR A 141 -11.64 -11.84 -19.11
C THR A 141 -10.14 -11.90 -19.43
N SER A 142 -9.64 -13.07 -19.82
CA SER A 142 -8.25 -13.20 -20.28
C SER A 142 -7.95 -12.28 -21.48
N GLN A 143 -8.94 -12.03 -22.34
CA GLN A 143 -8.79 -11.10 -23.46
C GLN A 143 -8.56 -9.67 -22.96
N VAL A 144 -9.38 -9.20 -22.02
CA VAL A 144 -9.25 -7.87 -21.40
C VAL A 144 -7.93 -7.74 -20.64
N ASN A 145 -7.53 -8.76 -19.89
CA ASN A 145 -6.27 -8.77 -19.15
C ASN A 145 -5.02 -8.77 -20.05
N ARG A 146 -5.13 -9.33 -21.26
CA ARG A 146 -4.01 -9.41 -22.22
C ARG A 146 -4.01 -8.28 -23.27
N SER A 147 -5.05 -7.45 -23.28
CA SER A 147 -5.16 -6.27 -24.15
C SER A 147 -4.17 -5.17 -23.77
N SER A 148 -3.85 -4.27 -24.71
CA SER A 148 -3.05 -3.08 -24.40
C SER A 148 -3.88 -2.07 -23.59
N ILE A 149 -3.21 -1.08 -23.00
CA ILE A 149 -3.91 0.00 -22.28
C ILE A 149 -4.80 0.78 -23.24
N GLU A 150 -4.33 1.07 -24.45
CA GLU A 150 -5.07 1.83 -25.45
C GLU A 150 -6.33 1.09 -25.91
N ASP A 151 -6.22 -0.23 -26.13
CA ASP A 151 -7.36 -1.07 -26.48
C ASP A 151 -8.37 -1.16 -25.34
N SER A 152 -7.91 -1.36 -24.10
CA SER A 152 -8.77 -1.37 -22.92
C SER A 152 -9.46 -0.01 -22.73
N ALA A 153 -8.74 1.11 -22.82
CA ALA A 153 -9.33 2.44 -22.66
C ALA A 153 -10.40 2.75 -23.72
N LYS A 154 -10.24 2.23 -24.94
CA LYS A 154 -11.18 2.46 -26.04
C LYS A 154 -12.39 1.52 -25.98
N ASN A 155 -12.18 0.24 -25.70
CA ASN A 155 -13.18 -0.81 -25.90
C ASN A 155 -13.75 -1.36 -24.58
N HIS A 156 -12.98 -1.26 -23.48
CA HIS A 156 -13.31 -1.80 -22.17
C HIS A 156 -12.85 -0.85 -21.03
N PRO A 157 -13.30 0.42 -21.02
CA PRO A 157 -12.85 1.38 -20.03
C PRO A 157 -13.33 0.96 -18.64
N MET A 158 -12.41 0.81 -17.69
CA MET A 158 -12.72 0.46 -16.31
C MET A 158 -11.98 1.39 -15.36
N PRO A 159 -12.58 1.74 -14.21
CA PRO A 159 -11.90 2.55 -13.22
C PRO A 159 -10.83 1.72 -12.50
N GLY A 160 -9.83 2.42 -11.96
CA GLY A 160 -8.95 1.88 -10.92
C GLY A 160 -9.68 1.71 -9.59
N VAL A 161 -9.00 2.01 -8.48
CA VAL A 161 -9.62 2.09 -7.16
C VAL A 161 -10.18 3.50 -6.96
N ASP A 162 -11.48 3.66 -7.10
CA ASP A 162 -12.17 4.96 -7.12
C ASP A 162 -13.13 5.18 -5.93
N CYS A 163 -13.88 6.28 -5.98
CA CYS A 163 -14.85 6.66 -4.94
C CYS A 163 -15.90 5.57 -4.75
N GLU A 164 -16.40 5.04 -5.88
CA GLU A 164 -17.38 3.96 -5.93
C GLU A 164 -16.82 2.63 -5.43
N THR A 165 -15.51 2.40 -5.54
CA THR A 165 -14.89 1.24 -4.93
C THR A 165 -14.91 1.38 -3.41
N CYS A 166 -14.22 2.38 -2.86
CA CYS A 166 -14.00 2.49 -1.42
C CYS A 166 -15.29 2.75 -0.65
N HIS A 167 -16.10 3.70 -1.10
CA HIS A 167 -17.31 4.11 -0.38
C HIS A 167 -18.51 3.19 -0.61
N ASN A 168 -18.38 2.10 -1.36
CA ASN A 168 -19.38 1.04 -1.42
C ASN A 168 -18.96 -0.22 -0.64
N ILE A 169 -17.81 -0.24 0.03
CA ILE A 169 -17.41 -1.36 0.89
C ILE A 169 -18.22 -1.32 2.19
N SER A 170 -19.15 -2.25 2.35
CA SER A 170 -20.04 -2.32 3.51
C SER A 170 -19.46 -3.16 4.65
N ALA A 171 -18.63 -4.16 4.30
CA ALA A 171 -18.03 -5.10 5.24
C ALA A 171 -16.75 -5.72 4.64
N ARG A 172 -16.07 -6.55 5.44
CA ARG A 172 -15.00 -7.45 4.98
C ARG A 172 -15.20 -8.86 5.53
N THR A 173 -14.60 -9.84 4.86
CA THR A 173 -14.64 -11.28 5.21
C THR A 173 -13.26 -11.85 5.52
N GLY A 174 -12.22 -11.01 5.55
CA GLY A 174 -10.84 -11.38 5.86
C GLY A 174 -9.88 -10.20 5.69
N LEU A 175 -8.59 -10.46 5.85
CA LEU A 175 -7.52 -9.44 5.86
C LEU A 175 -6.50 -9.61 4.73
N ASP A 176 -6.82 -10.33 3.67
CA ASP A 176 -5.96 -10.45 2.48
C ASP A 176 -6.79 -10.72 1.22
N ASN A 177 -6.13 -10.60 0.06
CA ASN A 177 -6.67 -10.98 -1.25
C ASN A 177 -8.01 -10.31 -1.61
N GLY A 178 -8.18 -9.06 -1.17
CA GLY A 178 -9.34 -8.20 -1.40
C GLY A 178 -10.64 -8.76 -0.85
N ALA A 179 -10.61 -9.30 0.37
CA ALA A 179 -11.77 -9.81 1.10
C ALA A 179 -12.78 -8.73 1.54
N TYR A 180 -13.08 -7.76 0.68
CA TYR A 180 -14.10 -6.73 0.88
C TYR A 180 -15.49 -7.20 0.39
N VAL A 181 -16.55 -6.56 0.89
CA VAL A 181 -17.94 -6.76 0.44
C VAL A 181 -18.45 -5.46 -0.20
N LEU A 182 -18.62 -5.46 -1.53
CA LEU A 182 -19.08 -4.31 -2.29
C LEU A 182 -20.61 -4.26 -2.37
N SER A 183 -21.19 -3.13 -1.97
CA SER A 183 -22.63 -2.92 -1.81
C SER A 183 -23.02 -1.53 -2.31
N PRO A 184 -23.09 -1.32 -3.64
CA PRO A 184 -23.30 0.02 -4.21
C PRO A 184 -24.70 0.61 -3.94
N ARG A 185 -25.65 -0.24 -3.56
CA ARG A 185 -27.04 0.15 -3.33
C ARG A 185 -27.58 -0.48 -2.06
N ALA A 186 -28.35 0.30 -1.30
CA ALA A 186 -29.24 -0.19 -0.26
C ALA A 186 -30.67 0.26 -0.56
N HIS A 187 -31.66 -0.61 -0.33
CA HIS A 187 -33.08 -0.33 -0.60
C HIS A 187 -33.37 0.26 -2.00
N GLY A 188 -32.58 -0.14 -3.01
CA GLY A 188 -32.73 0.31 -4.39
C GLY A 188 -32.16 1.69 -4.70
N LYS A 189 -31.46 2.36 -3.77
CA LYS A 189 -30.81 3.67 -3.98
C LYS A 189 -29.28 3.58 -3.91
N PRO A 190 -28.53 4.48 -4.58
CA PRO A 190 -27.09 4.58 -4.36
C PRO A 190 -26.79 4.89 -2.88
N THR A 191 -25.84 4.18 -2.29
CA THR A 191 -25.52 4.32 -0.86
C THR A 191 -24.01 4.40 -0.67
N LYS A 192 -23.54 5.33 0.16
CA LYS A 192 -22.12 5.53 0.46
C LYS A 192 -21.81 5.33 1.94
N PHE A 193 -20.81 4.50 2.22
CA PHE A 193 -20.30 4.23 3.56
C PHE A 193 -19.14 5.18 3.88
N GLY A 194 -19.10 5.72 5.10
CA GLY A 194 -18.02 6.62 5.48
C GLY A 194 -17.94 6.89 6.99
N PRO A 195 -16.91 7.62 7.44
CA PRO A 195 -16.60 7.77 8.86
C PRO A 195 -17.47 8.81 9.59
N ARG A 196 -18.46 9.41 8.93
CA ARG A 196 -19.23 10.55 9.45
C ARG A 196 -20.69 10.15 9.72
N ARG A 197 -21.16 10.43 10.94
CA ARG A 197 -22.56 10.19 11.38
C ARG A 197 -23.50 11.32 10.96
N ASP A 198 -22.96 12.51 10.77
CA ASP A 198 -23.66 13.75 10.39
C ASP A 198 -23.74 13.95 8.87
N ALA A 199 -23.27 12.99 8.07
CA ALA A 199 -23.29 13.10 6.62
C ALA A 199 -24.74 13.08 6.11
N VAL A 200 -25.07 14.04 5.24
CA VAL A 200 -26.35 14.12 4.53
C VAL A 200 -26.03 14.50 3.08
N SER A 201 -26.64 13.80 2.12
CA SER A 201 -26.45 14.06 0.70
C SER A 201 -27.81 14.11 -0.02
N PRO A 202 -28.01 15.04 -0.96
CA PRO A 202 -29.22 15.11 -1.76
C PRO A 202 -29.24 14.09 -2.93
N TYR A 203 -28.12 13.40 -3.19
CA TYR A 203 -27.96 12.54 -4.38
C TYR A 203 -27.87 11.05 -4.05
N HIS A 204 -27.19 10.69 -2.96
CA HIS A 204 -27.01 9.30 -2.53
C HIS A 204 -27.28 9.19 -1.03
N ASP A 205 -27.69 8.01 -0.57
CA ASP A 205 -27.82 7.74 0.85
C ASP A 205 -26.42 7.67 1.50
N THR A 206 -26.34 8.00 2.78
CA THR A 206 -25.08 8.00 3.55
C THR A 206 -25.22 7.12 4.78
N VAL A 207 -24.25 6.23 4.99
CA VAL A 207 -24.23 5.29 6.10
C VAL A 207 -22.92 5.43 6.87
N TYR A 208 -23.03 5.65 8.18
CA TYR A 208 -21.84 5.63 9.03
C TYR A 208 -21.22 4.23 9.04
N SER A 209 -19.90 4.16 8.91
CA SER A 209 -19.14 2.92 8.89
C SER A 209 -17.90 3.06 9.77
N ALA A 210 -17.89 2.34 10.89
CA ALA A 210 -16.71 2.22 11.74
C ALA A 210 -15.53 1.55 11.01
N LEU A 211 -15.80 0.71 10.01
CA LEU A 211 -14.76 0.11 9.18
C LEU A 211 -13.88 1.19 8.51
N HIS A 212 -14.49 2.29 8.03
CA HIS A 212 -13.77 3.38 7.38
C HIS A 212 -12.84 4.18 8.31
N THR A 213 -12.91 3.97 9.63
CA THR A 213 -12.01 4.61 10.61
C THR A 213 -10.87 3.71 11.06
N ARG A 214 -10.80 2.45 10.57
CA ARG A 214 -9.85 1.43 11.03
C ARG A 214 -8.89 1.01 9.92
N SER A 215 -7.65 0.66 10.27
CA SER A 215 -6.64 0.17 9.31
C SER A 215 -7.04 -1.13 8.60
N ASP A 216 -7.92 -1.92 9.22
CA ASP A 216 -8.38 -3.20 8.67
C ASP A 216 -9.27 -3.05 7.43
N PHE A 217 -9.73 -1.82 7.12
CA PHE A 217 -10.26 -1.46 5.81
C PHE A 217 -9.18 -1.54 4.71
N CYS A 218 -7.99 -0.98 4.96
CA CYS A 218 -6.89 -1.00 4.01
C CYS A 218 -6.28 -2.41 3.87
N GLY A 219 -6.32 -3.18 4.96
CA GLY A 219 -5.80 -4.55 5.01
C GLY A 219 -6.46 -5.51 4.03
N THR A 220 -7.69 -5.25 3.57
CA THR A 220 -8.33 -6.10 2.56
C THR A 220 -7.49 -6.20 1.29
N CYS A 221 -6.87 -5.10 0.85
CA CYS A 221 -6.05 -5.07 -0.36
C CYS A 221 -4.55 -5.08 -0.08
N HIS A 222 -4.10 -4.53 1.06
CA HIS A 222 -2.68 -4.34 1.39
C HIS A 222 -2.01 -5.53 2.11
N ASN A 223 -2.62 -6.70 2.00
CA ASN A 223 -2.01 -8.00 2.26
C ASN A 223 -2.34 -8.91 1.07
N VAL A 224 -1.30 -9.50 0.47
CA VAL A 224 -1.42 -10.36 -0.72
C VAL A 224 -0.84 -11.73 -0.38
N THR A 225 -1.70 -12.73 -0.36
CA THR A 225 -1.33 -14.13 -0.14
C THR A 225 -1.52 -14.87 -1.45
N HIS A 226 -0.47 -15.54 -1.93
CA HIS A 226 -0.54 -16.26 -3.18
C HIS A 226 -1.72 -17.27 -3.15
N PRO A 227 -2.62 -17.26 -4.15
CA PRO A 227 -3.91 -17.93 -4.02
C PRO A 227 -3.79 -19.46 -3.94
N PHE A 228 -2.73 -20.05 -4.51
CA PHE A 228 -2.55 -21.49 -4.60
C PHE A 228 -1.52 -22.07 -3.60
N SER A 229 -0.34 -21.46 -3.47
CA SER A 229 0.71 -21.88 -2.52
C SER A 229 0.55 -21.33 -1.10
N SER A 230 -0.34 -20.35 -0.87
CA SER A 230 -0.49 -19.63 0.40
C SER A 230 0.76 -18.89 0.90
N VAL A 231 1.77 -18.69 0.05
CA VAL A 231 2.93 -17.86 0.42
C VAL A 231 2.51 -16.41 0.61
N ALA A 232 3.12 -15.78 1.62
CA ALA A 232 2.94 -14.39 1.96
C ALA A 232 3.70 -13.45 1.03
N VAL A 233 3.09 -13.03 -0.08
CA VAL A 233 3.73 -12.15 -1.07
C VAL A 233 3.86 -10.73 -0.52
N GLU A 234 2.76 -10.13 -0.07
CA GLU A 234 2.76 -8.80 0.55
C GLU A 234 2.11 -8.83 1.92
N ARG A 235 2.70 -8.11 2.88
CA ARG A 235 2.31 -8.15 4.29
C ARG A 235 2.22 -6.78 4.94
N THR A 236 1.91 -5.74 4.17
CA THR A 236 1.92 -4.34 4.67
C THR A 236 1.04 -4.15 5.90
N TYR A 237 -0.18 -4.71 5.89
CA TYR A 237 -1.08 -4.61 7.04
C TYR A 237 -0.54 -5.40 8.22
N ASP A 238 -0.03 -6.61 8.01
CA ASP A 238 0.53 -7.43 9.09
C ASP A 238 1.77 -6.77 9.73
N GLU A 239 2.66 -6.24 8.90
CA GLU A 239 3.84 -5.47 9.32
C GLU A 239 3.44 -4.26 10.18
N TRP A 240 2.35 -3.57 9.82
CA TRP A 240 1.79 -2.49 10.63
C TRP A 240 1.13 -3.00 11.92
N GLN A 241 0.34 -4.06 11.83
CA GLN A 241 -0.43 -4.63 12.93
C GLN A 241 0.49 -5.12 14.05
N GLU A 242 1.65 -5.65 13.70
CA GLU A 242 2.70 -6.14 14.60
C GLU A 242 3.60 -5.01 15.14
N SER A 243 3.45 -3.79 14.64
CA SER A 243 4.29 -2.64 15.00
C SER A 243 3.80 -1.89 16.24
N THR A 244 4.68 -1.06 16.80
CA THR A 244 4.30 -0.10 17.85
C THR A 244 3.27 0.94 17.38
N TYR A 245 3.09 1.17 16.08
CA TYR A 245 2.11 2.13 15.58
C TYR A 245 0.69 1.62 15.77
N SER A 246 0.44 0.34 15.48
CA SER A 246 -0.85 -0.31 15.77
C SER A 246 -1.17 -0.29 17.27
N LEU A 247 -0.18 -0.64 18.11
CA LEU A 247 -0.33 -0.60 19.58
C LEU A 247 -0.68 0.79 20.13
N ASN A 248 -0.30 1.86 19.43
CA ASN A 248 -0.59 3.24 19.80
C ASN A 248 -1.77 3.85 19.00
N ASN A 249 -2.60 3.01 18.36
CA ASN A 249 -3.76 3.43 17.57
C ASN A 249 -3.45 4.41 16.43
N VAL A 250 -2.21 4.38 15.90
CA VAL A 250 -1.85 5.15 14.71
C VAL A 250 -2.29 4.35 13.49
N THR A 251 -3.45 4.69 12.94
CA THR A 251 -4.07 3.98 11.82
C THR A 251 -3.39 4.27 10.48
N CYS A 252 -3.64 3.45 9.46
CA CYS A 252 -3.19 3.74 8.10
C CYS A 252 -3.66 5.12 7.64
N GLN A 253 -4.91 5.46 7.96
CA GLN A 253 -5.55 6.72 7.60
C GLN A 253 -4.87 7.94 8.25
N SER A 254 -4.34 7.83 9.46
CA SER A 254 -3.71 8.99 10.12
C SER A 254 -2.48 9.50 9.38
N CYS A 255 -1.74 8.61 8.72
CA CYS A 255 -0.56 8.97 7.92
C CYS A 255 -0.85 9.12 6.42
N HIS A 256 -1.71 8.29 5.84
CA HIS A 256 -1.97 8.27 4.40
C HIS A 256 -3.22 9.05 3.96
N MET A 257 -4.06 9.46 4.91
CA MET A 257 -5.22 10.33 4.72
C MET A 257 -5.24 11.48 5.76
N PRO A 258 -4.12 12.20 5.96
CA PRO A 258 -4.05 13.23 6.99
C PRO A 258 -5.15 14.27 6.81
N GLY A 259 -5.70 14.75 7.93
CA GLY A 259 -6.78 15.72 7.95
C GLY A 259 -6.38 17.08 7.35
N PHE A 260 -7.31 17.74 6.67
CA PHE A 260 -7.18 19.13 6.25
C PHE A 260 -8.45 19.92 6.59
N ALA A 261 -8.28 21.21 6.91
CA ALA A 261 -9.42 22.09 7.14
C ALA A 261 -10.12 22.43 5.83
N GLY A 262 -11.44 22.30 5.79
CA GLY A 262 -12.24 22.60 4.60
C GLY A 262 -13.58 21.86 4.58
N LYS A 263 -14.10 21.64 3.38
CA LYS A 263 -15.38 20.94 3.18
C LYS A 263 -15.15 19.60 2.49
N ALA A 264 -15.85 18.56 2.97
CA ALA A 264 -15.89 17.28 2.29
C ALA A 264 -16.67 17.35 0.97
N ALA A 265 -17.69 18.22 0.90
CA ALA A 265 -18.46 18.52 -0.30
C ALA A 265 -18.82 20.01 -0.32
N ILE A 266 -19.01 20.61 -1.49
CA ILE A 266 -19.33 22.04 -1.64
C ILE A 266 -20.56 22.50 -0.86
N MET A 267 -21.57 21.62 -0.68
CA MET A 267 -22.79 21.88 0.09
C MET A 267 -22.67 21.51 1.58
N GLY A 268 -21.55 20.93 1.99
CA GLY A 268 -21.33 20.48 3.36
C GLY A 268 -20.82 21.59 4.29
N PRO A 269 -20.87 21.36 5.61
CA PRO A 269 -20.29 22.29 6.57
C PRO A 269 -18.75 22.29 6.49
N ASP A 270 -18.15 23.39 6.92
CA ASP A 270 -16.70 23.46 7.16
C ASP A 270 -16.31 22.54 8.31
N ARG A 271 -15.14 21.93 8.19
CA ARG A 271 -14.59 20.99 9.16
C ARG A 271 -13.11 21.27 9.33
N GLU A 272 -12.64 21.09 10.56
CA GLU A 272 -11.20 21.19 10.87
C GLU A 272 -10.42 20.01 10.27
N GLU A 273 -11.05 18.83 10.18
CA GLU A 273 -10.40 17.60 9.73
C GLU A 273 -11.23 16.87 8.66
N VAL A 274 -11.06 17.21 7.39
CA VAL A 274 -11.48 16.37 6.26
C VAL A 274 -10.35 15.42 5.93
N ALA A 275 -10.61 14.11 5.85
CA ALA A 275 -9.58 13.14 5.48
C ALA A 275 -9.11 13.39 4.04
N SER A 276 -7.81 13.58 3.84
CA SER A 276 -7.27 13.74 2.50
C SER A 276 -7.25 12.43 1.72
N HIS A 277 -7.34 12.52 0.41
CA HIS A 277 -7.39 11.37 -0.51
C HIS A 277 -6.17 11.35 -1.44
N TRP A 278 -5.04 11.87 -0.98
CA TRP A 278 -3.78 11.82 -1.73
C TRP A 278 -3.22 10.40 -1.85
N PHE A 279 -3.45 9.58 -0.81
CA PHE A 279 -2.93 8.21 -0.71
C PHE A 279 -1.44 8.11 -1.06
N SER A 280 -0.66 9.12 -0.65
CA SER A 280 0.73 9.24 -1.07
C SER A 280 1.54 8.05 -0.55
N GLY A 281 2.18 7.36 -1.50
CA GLY A 281 3.11 6.27 -1.26
C GLY A 281 4.47 6.61 -1.82
N ALA A 282 5.13 5.63 -2.45
CA ALA A 282 6.51 5.76 -2.91
C ALA A 282 6.68 5.85 -4.45
N ASN A 283 5.61 5.67 -5.23
CA ASN A 283 5.71 5.51 -6.69
C ASN A 283 5.76 6.86 -7.45
N ALA A 284 6.72 7.71 -7.07
CA ALA A 284 6.91 9.04 -7.65
C ALA A 284 7.15 9.00 -9.17
N MET A 285 7.88 7.98 -9.63
CA MET A 285 8.19 7.80 -11.05
C MET A 285 6.92 7.57 -11.88
N MET A 286 6.09 6.61 -11.48
CA MET A 286 4.91 6.26 -12.26
C MET A 286 3.87 7.38 -12.28
N LEU A 287 3.69 8.05 -11.13
CA LEU A 287 2.83 9.24 -11.07
C LEU A 287 3.30 10.32 -12.05
N LYS A 288 4.60 10.57 -12.14
CA LYS A 288 5.17 11.51 -13.11
C LYS A 288 4.93 11.05 -14.56
N HIS A 289 5.18 9.79 -14.86
CA HIS A 289 4.93 9.22 -16.20
C HIS A 289 3.46 9.37 -16.64
N LEU A 290 2.52 9.23 -15.69
CA LEU A 290 1.08 9.39 -15.90
C LEU A 290 0.58 10.86 -15.79
N GLY A 291 1.50 11.82 -15.77
CA GLY A 291 1.19 13.26 -15.73
C GLY A 291 0.66 13.77 -14.39
N GLN A 292 0.80 13.01 -13.30
CA GLN A 292 0.36 13.36 -11.95
C GLN A 292 1.51 13.99 -11.14
N GLU A 293 1.99 15.17 -11.58
CA GLU A 293 3.17 15.82 -10.99
C GLU A 293 3.03 16.13 -9.49
N GLU A 294 1.86 16.59 -9.04
CA GLU A 294 1.63 16.85 -7.60
C GLU A 294 1.68 15.55 -6.77
N GLY A 295 1.04 14.49 -7.26
CA GLY A 295 1.10 13.17 -6.63
C GLY A 295 2.54 12.64 -6.59
N ALA A 296 3.29 12.83 -7.67
CA ALA A 296 4.69 12.46 -7.76
C ALA A 296 5.52 13.20 -6.70
N GLN A 297 5.38 14.53 -6.59
CA GLN A 297 6.13 15.32 -5.60
C GLN A 297 5.81 14.86 -4.18
N ARG A 298 4.53 14.64 -3.86
CA ARG A 298 4.13 14.11 -2.55
C ARG A 298 4.74 12.74 -2.25
N ALA A 299 4.90 11.88 -3.25
CA ALA A 299 5.56 10.60 -3.07
C ALA A 299 7.06 10.75 -2.73
N ARG A 300 7.77 11.71 -3.35
CA ARG A 300 9.16 12.05 -2.99
C ARG A 300 9.25 12.59 -1.57
N ASP A 301 8.35 13.50 -1.20
CA ASP A 301 8.31 14.08 0.15
C ASP A 301 7.98 13.02 1.22
N MET A 302 7.14 12.04 0.89
CA MET A 302 6.85 10.90 1.76
C MET A 302 8.08 10.01 1.95
N LEU A 303 8.78 9.69 0.86
CA LEU A 303 10.03 8.92 0.89
C LEU A 303 11.12 9.60 1.73
N GLY A 304 11.31 10.91 1.57
CA GLY A 304 12.29 11.68 2.32
C GLY A 304 11.99 11.79 3.83
N ARG A 305 10.74 11.56 4.24
CA ARG A 305 10.33 11.49 5.66
C ARG A 305 10.31 10.07 6.23
N ALA A 306 10.40 9.05 5.39
CA ALA A 306 10.25 7.66 5.81
C ALA A 306 11.55 7.06 6.38
N GLY A 307 12.70 7.39 5.78
CA GLY A 307 14.00 6.83 6.12
C GLY A 307 15.04 7.89 6.48
N ASP A 308 15.96 7.54 7.37
CA ASP A 308 17.12 8.36 7.75
C ASP A 308 18.42 7.57 7.51
N ILE A 309 19.52 8.27 7.22
CA ILE A 309 20.85 7.68 7.01
C ILE A 309 21.92 8.48 7.74
N LYS A 310 22.76 7.79 8.51
CA LYS A 310 23.84 8.40 9.30
C LYS A 310 25.08 7.53 9.29
N PHE A 311 26.24 8.14 9.50
CA PHE A 311 27.43 7.39 9.88
C PHE A 311 27.37 7.05 11.36
N GLU A 312 27.52 5.77 11.71
CA GLU A 312 27.55 5.31 13.11
C GLU A 312 29.00 5.30 13.63
N GLN A 313 29.94 4.88 12.80
CA GLN A 313 31.36 4.81 13.13
C GLN A 313 32.19 5.26 11.94
N VAL A 314 32.95 6.34 12.15
CA VAL A 314 33.92 6.87 11.19
C VAL A 314 35.25 7.08 11.92
N PRO A 315 36.37 6.57 11.39
CA PRO A 315 37.68 6.85 11.95
C PRO A 315 37.96 8.36 12.02
N ALA A 316 38.61 8.81 13.10
CA ALA A 316 38.99 10.21 13.26
C ALA A 316 39.98 10.69 12.18
N ALA A 317 40.82 9.78 11.70
CA ALA A 317 41.68 9.96 10.55
C ALA A 317 41.85 8.62 9.80
N MET A 318 42.16 8.68 8.52
CA MET A 318 42.39 7.50 7.67
C MET A 318 43.85 7.46 7.19
N THR A 319 44.49 6.30 7.27
CA THR A 319 45.91 6.16 6.92
C THR A 319 46.06 5.75 5.45
N PRO A 320 46.79 6.53 4.60
CA PRO A 320 47.11 6.11 3.24
C PRO A 320 47.82 4.75 3.20
N GLY A 321 47.45 3.91 2.24
CA GLY A 321 47.98 2.56 2.07
C GLY A 321 47.36 1.49 2.98
N GLN A 322 46.40 1.84 3.85
CA GLN A 322 45.74 0.89 4.75
C GLN A 322 44.25 0.71 4.41
N TYR A 323 43.73 -0.47 4.72
CA TYR A 323 42.29 -0.71 4.70
C TYR A 323 41.61 -0.01 5.87
N THR A 324 40.42 0.50 5.61
CA THR A 324 39.57 1.11 6.63
C THR A 324 38.12 0.69 6.41
N SER A 325 37.29 0.86 7.45
CA SER A 325 35.87 0.51 7.43
C SER A 325 35.04 1.65 7.99
N VAL A 326 33.88 1.86 7.37
CA VAL A 326 32.90 2.88 7.76
C VAL A 326 31.55 2.19 7.94
N ALA A 327 30.91 2.42 9.07
CA ALA A 327 29.58 1.89 9.36
C ALA A 327 28.51 2.95 9.04
N VAL A 328 27.55 2.58 8.19
CA VAL A 328 26.42 3.42 7.79
C VAL A 328 25.14 2.81 8.35
N LYS A 329 24.42 3.59 9.15
CA LYS A 329 23.14 3.22 9.74
C LYS A 329 21.99 3.78 8.92
N VAL A 330 21.05 2.92 8.56
CA VAL A 330 19.77 3.30 7.94
C VAL A 330 18.66 3.02 8.93
N THR A 331 17.78 3.99 9.16
CA THR A 331 16.69 3.90 10.15
C THR A 331 15.34 4.12 9.48
N ASN A 332 14.35 3.29 9.81
CA ASN A 332 12.96 3.54 9.47
C ASN A 332 12.35 4.46 10.54
N VAL A 333 12.22 5.75 10.22
CA VAL A 333 11.80 6.79 11.17
C VAL A 333 10.33 7.17 11.03
N GLY A 334 9.74 6.96 9.85
CA GLY A 334 8.41 7.47 9.53
C GLY A 334 7.36 6.42 9.19
N ALA A 335 7.74 5.17 8.91
CA ALA A 335 6.79 4.15 8.46
C ALA A 335 6.36 3.19 9.58
N GLY A 336 5.05 2.98 9.67
CA GLY A 336 4.45 2.01 10.60
C GLY A 336 4.57 0.56 10.16
N HIS A 337 5.03 0.31 8.94
CA HIS A 337 5.31 -1.00 8.34
C HIS A 337 6.79 -1.10 7.97
N LYS A 338 7.24 -2.20 7.36
CA LYS A 338 8.65 -2.31 6.94
C LYS A 338 8.97 -1.28 5.85
N LEU A 339 10.25 -0.90 5.73
CA LEU A 339 10.72 0.05 4.74
C LEU A 339 11.72 -0.63 3.77
N PRO A 340 11.39 -0.72 2.46
CA PRO A 340 10.10 -0.43 1.82
C PRO A 340 9.07 -1.59 1.88
N THR A 341 7.78 -1.30 2.09
CA THR A 341 6.71 -2.34 2.06
C THR A 341 6.07 -2.52 0.67
N GLY A 342 5.24 -3.56 0.51
CA GLY A 342 4.50 -3.94 -0.71
C GLY A 342 5.38 -4.55 -1.81
N PHE A 343 4.86 -4.60 -3.04
CA PHE A 343 5.48 -5.01 -4.32
C PHE A 343 6.95 -5.50 -4.25
N PRO A 344 7.20 -6.72 -3.73
CA PRO A 344 8.53 -7.24 -3.40
C PRO A 344 9.42 -7.50 -4.62
N GLU A 345 8.84 -7.69 -5.80
CA GLU A 345 9.56 -7.95 -7.06
C GLU A 345 10.32 -6.71 -7.54
N GLY A 346 9.70 -5.54 -7.37
CA GLY A 346 10.24 -4.28 -7.82
C GLY A 346 10.96 -3.49 -6.73
N ARG A 347 10.32 -3.33 -5.57
CA ARG A 347 10.73 -2.32 -4.58
C ARG A 347 12.09 -2.65 -3.99
N GLU A 348 12.97 -1.68 -4.06
CA GLU A 348 14.31 -1.77 -3.51
C GLU A 348 14.74 -0.40 -3.02
N MET A 349 15.26 -0.39 -1.80
CA MET A 349 15.98 0.72 -1.21
C MET A 349 17.42 0.29 -1.04
N TRP A 350 18.40 1.16 -1.25
CA TRP A 350 19.81 0.79 -1.10
C TRP A 350 20.69 1.97 -0.72
N ILE A 351 21.90 1.65 -0.26
CA ILE A 351 22.94 2.64 0.04
C ILE A 351 23.88 2.74 -1.17
N ASP A 352 24.03 3.94 -1.73
CA ASP A 352 25.14 4.30 -2.63
C ASP A 352 26.19 5.03 -1.80
N PHE A 353 27.25 4.32 -1.43
CA PHE A 353 28.36 4.85 -0.64
C PHE A 353 29.54 5.14 -1.56
N ARG A 354 30.05 6.37 -1.50
CA ARG A 354 31.21 6.83 -2.27
C ARG A 354 32.22 7.54 -1.38
N VAL A 355 33.49 7.43 -1.74
CA VAL A 355 34.60 8.14 -1.10
C VAL A 355 35.41 8.84 -2.18
N ARG A 356 35.64 10.14 -1.99
CA ARG A 356 36.47 10.96 -2.87
C ARG A 356 37.61 11.59 -2.10
N ASP A 357 38.76 11.73 -2.72
CA ASP A 357 39.86 12.51 -2.17
C ASP A 357 39.69 14.02 -2.49
N ALA A 358 40.55 14.87 -1.92
CA ALA A 358 40.46 16.32 -2.09
C ALA A 358 40.78 16.82 -3.51
N SER A 359 41.34 15.97 -4.38
CA SER A 359 41.48 16.27 -5.82
C SER A 359 40.19 16.01 -6.60
N GLY A 360 39.19 15.38 -5.97
CA GLY A 360 37.94 14.96 -6.59
C GLY A 360 37.98 13.53 -7.15
N ARG A 361 39.09 12.80 -6.99
CA ARG A 361 39.22 11.41 -7.44
C ARG A 361 38.37 10.48 -6.57
N GLU A 362 37.53 9.67 -7.21
CA GLU A 362 36.74 8.64 -6.54
C GLU A 362 37.64 7.44 -6.21
N ILE A 363 37.85 7.20 -4.91
CA ILE A 363 38.72 6.12 -4.43
C ILE A 363 37.93 4.84 -4.10
N TYR A 364 36.64 4.99 -3.82
CA TYR A 364 35.74 3.87 -3.56
C TYR A 364 34.31 4.24 -3.91
N ARG A 365 33.56 3.28 -4.45
CA ARG A 365 32.11 3.35 -4.56
C ARG A 365 31.49 1.96 -4.52
N LEU A 366 30.37 1.82 -3.81
CA LEU A 366 29.52 0.63 -3.83
C LEU A 366 28.05 1.07 -3.75
N GLY A 367 27.22 0.51 -4.63
CA GLY A 367 25.80 0.85 -4.76
C GLY A 367 25.47 1.67 -6.01
N SER A 368 26.38 1.68 -6.98
CA SER A 368 26.14 2.25 -8.31
C SER A 368 25.16 1.39 -9.11
N ILE A 369 24.52 2.01 -10.11
CA ILE A 369 23.64 1.31 -11.05
C ILE A 369 24.45 0.83 -12.24
N LYS A 370 24.33 -0.46 -12.56
CA LYS A 370 24.96 -1.10 -13.73
C LYS A 370 23.92 -1.94 -14.46
N ASP A 371 23.82 -1.78 -15.78
CA ASP A 371 22.87 -2.49 -16.63
C ASP A 371 21.42 -2.43 -16.12
N GLY A 372 21.02 -1.26 -15.64
CA GLY A 372 19.66 -0.98 -15.16
C GLY A 372 19.29 -1.62 -13.82
N LYS A 373 20.26 -2.14 -13.05
CA LYS A 373 20.09 -2.71 -11.71
C LYS A 373 21.19 -2.22 -10.77
N THR A 374 20.99 -2.38 -9.46
CA THR A 374 22.05 -2.17 -8.47
C THR A 374 23.22 -3.12 -8.73
N GLU A 375 24.46 -2.66 -8.55
CA GLU A 375 25.63 -3.51 -8.78
C GLU A 375 25.72 -4.67 -7.76
N VAL A 376 26.50 -5.70 -8.09
CA VAL A 376 26.67 -6.88 -7.24
C VAL A 376 27.22 -6.47 -5.87
N ASN A 377 26.74 -7.11 -4.81
CA ASN A 377 27.07 -6.83 -3.40
C ASN A 377 26.58 -5.48 -2.87
N THR A 378 25.73 -4.75 -3.60
CA THR A 378 25.07 -3.55 -3.08
C THR A 378 24.36 -3.86 -1.77
N ARG A 379 24.52 -2.97 -0.78
CA ARG A 379 23.74 -3.01 0.46
C ARG A 379 22.33 -2.49 0.18
N ASN A 380 21.42 -3.41 -0.08
CA ASN A 380 20.03 -3.12 -0.39
C ASN A 380 19.07 -3.67 0.68
N PHE A 381 17.83 -3.24 0.61
CA PHE A 381 16.72 -3.59 1.48
C PHE A 381 15.53 -3.96 0.59
N LYS A 382 15.26 -5.26 0.48
CA LYS A 382 14.18 -5.81 -0.34
C LYS A 382 13.77 -7.20 0.13
N VAL A 383 12.73 -7.75 -0.49
CA VAL A 383 12.35 -9.15 -0.33
C VAL A 383 12.88 -9.93 -1.52
N HIS A 384 13.32 -11.15 -1.28
CA HIS A 384 13.61 -12.12 -2.33
C HIS A 384 12.61 -13.26 -2.24
N ILE A 385 11.83 -13.44 -3.30
CA ILE A 385 10.84 -14.51 -3.42
C ILE A 385 11.44 -15.67 -4.21
N GLY A 386 11.06 -16.90 -3.84
CA GLY A 386 11.53 -18.11 -4.48
C GLY A 386 10.41 -18.97 -5.04
N ASP A 387 10.75 -19.71 -6.10
CA ASP A 387 9.94 -20.81 -6.60
C ASP A 387 10.06 -22.06 -5.70
N LYS A 388 9.41 -23.16 -6.11
CA LYS A 388 9.39 -24.43 -5.38
C LYS A 388 10.76 -25.09 -5.22
N ASP A 389 11.73 -24.74 -6.07
CA ASP A 389 13.07 -25.31 -6.10
C ASP A 389 14.09 -24.39 -5.39
N GLY A 390 13.64 -23.21 -4.92
CA GLY A 390 14.49 -22.22 -4.25
C GLY A 390 15.16 -21.23 -5.20
N ASN A 391 14.79 -21.20 -6.48
CA ASN A 391 15.32 -20.22 -7.41
C ASN A 391 14.66 -18.86 -7.17
N PRO A 392 15.41 -17.75 -7.19
CA PRO A 392 14.86 -16.41 -7.09
C PRO A 392 13.89 -16.10 -8.25
N LEU A 393 12.78 -15.46 -7.91
CA LEU A 393 11.80 -14.92 -8.85
C LEU A 393 11.92 -13.39 -8.89
N ASP A 394 12.35 -12.86 -10.04
CA ASP A 394 12.46 -11.41 -10.25
C ASP A 394 11.17 -10.81 -10.84
N VAL A 395 10.33 -11.63 -11.50
CA VAL A 395 9.10 -11.18 -12.20
C VAL A 395 7.92 -12.14 -12.04
N GLU A 396 8.16 -13.44 -12.11
CA GLU A 396 7.13 -14.48 -12.24
C GLU A 396 6.48 -14.87 -10.90
N VAL A 397 5.86 -13.92 -10.24
CA VAL A 397 5.25 -14.06 -8.89
C VAL A 397 4.19 -15.14 -8.77
N TRP A 398 3.56 -15.48 -9.90
CA TRP A 398 2.57 -16.57 -9.99
C TRP A 398 3.19 -17.96 -9.77
N ASN A 399 4.53 -18.06 -9.73
CA ASN A 399 5.26 -19.28 -9.38
C ASN A 399 5.76 -19.27 -7.93
N ALA A 400 5.45 -18.22 -7.15
CA ALA A 400 5.99 -18.05 -5.80
C ALA A 400 5.46 -19.13 -4.84
N THR A 401 6.38 -19.75 -4.09
CA THR A 401 6.05 -20.71 -3.04
C THR A 401 6.74 -20.43 -1.71
N GLN A 402 7.75 -19.56 -1.69
CA GLN A 402 8.49 -19.24 -0.48
C GLN A 402 9.12 -17.85 -0.51
N ILE A 403 9.44 -17.33 0.67
CA ILE A 403 10.30 -16.16 0.85
C ILE A 403 11.72 -16.68 1.11
N LEU A 404 12.67 -16.32 0.24
CA LEU A 404 14.08 -16.70 0.38
C LEU A 404 14.79 -15.83 1.42
N SER A 405 14.51 -14.53 1.42
CA SER A 405 15.00 -13.59 2.42
C SER A 405 14.17 -12.31 2.44
N ASP A 406 14.19 -11.63 3.58
CA ASP A 406 13.60 -10.31 3.78
C ASP A 406 14.51 -9.52 4.74
N ASN A 407 15.25 -8.55 4.20
CA ASN A 407 16.15 -7.71 4.97
C ASN A 407 15.65 -6.28 5.11
N ARG A 408 14.36 -6.03 4.86
CA ARG A 408 13.76 -4.70 4.96
C ARG A 408 13.75 -4.21 6.41
N ILE A 409 13.78 -2.89 6.58
CA ILE A 409 13.92 -2.27 7.90
C ILE A 409 12.57 -2.26 8.61
N LEU A 410 12.50 -2.88 9.80
CA LEU A 410 11.30 -2.93 10.64
C LEU A 410 10.83 -1.52 11.05
N PRO A 411 9.54 -1.34 11.42
CA PRO A 411 9.04 -0.08 11.99
C PRO A 411 9.86 0.37 13.20
N LYS A 412 10.36 1.61 13.20
CA LYS A 412 11.32 2.15 14.21
C LYS A 412 12.62 1.34 14.34
N GLY A 413 12.87 0.39 13.45
CA GLY A 413 14.08 -0.39 13.38
C GLY A 413 15.17 0.33 12.59
N TYR A 414 16.35 -0.28 12.58
CA TYR A 414 17.49 0.18 11.80
C TYR A 414 18.32 -1.03 11.34
N ASP A 415 19.16 -0.79 10.34
CA ASP A 415 20.21 -1.70 9.90
C ASP A 415 21.54 -0.93 9.79
N ILE A 416 22.66 -1.62 10.01
CA ILE A 416 24.00 -1.02 9.92
C ILE A 416 24.82 -1.80 8.89
N GLY A 417 25.17 -1.14 7.80
CA GLY A 417 26.02 -1.66 6.75
C GLY A 417 27.46 -1.18 6.89
N GLU A 418 28.42 -2.10 6.89
CA GLU A 418 29.84 -1.78 6.85
C GLU A 418 30.38 -1.72 5.42
N PHE A 419 31.16 -0.68 5.13
CA PHE A 419 31.86 -0.45 3.88
C PHE A 419 33.36 -0.41 4.13
N SER A 420 34.06 -1.41 3.59
CA SER A 420 35.51 -1.56 3.75
C SER A 420 36.22 -1.28 2.44
N PHE A 421 37.26 -0.45 2.48
CA PHE A 421 38.02 -0.05 1.30
C PHE A 421 39.48 0.27 1.64
N LEU A 422 40.35 0.14 0.63
CA LEU A 422 41.74 0.56 0.72
C LEU A 422 41.82 2.06 0.49
N VAL A 423 42.48 2.79 1.38
CA VAL A 423 42.85 4.18 1.12
C VAL A 423 44.11 4.18 0.25
N PRO A 424 44.10 4.71 -0.98
CA PRO A 424 45.29 4.75 -1.82
C PRO A 424 46.46 5.47 -1.14
N ALA A 425 47.69 4.99 -1.33
CA ALA A 425 48.88 5.60 -0.74
C ALA A 425 49.13 7.04 -1.23
N ASP A 426 48.64 7.37 -2.42
CA ASP A 426 48.71 8.68 -3.07
C ASP A 426 47.44 9.52 -2.87
N ALA A 427 46.53 9.12 -1.97
CA ALA A 427 45.30 9.87 -1.69
C ALA A 427 45.59 11.28 -1.18
N VAL A 428 44.83 12.27 -1.66
CA VAL A 428 44.96 13.67 -1.23
C VAL A 428 43.90 13.98 -0.17
N GLY A 429 44.33 14.37 1.02
CA GLY A 429 43.43 14.65 2.14
C GLY A 429 42.78 16.03 2.09
N PRO A 430 41.62 16.23 2.75
CA PRO A 430 40.82 15.21 3.42
C PRO A 430 40.00 14.35 2.45
N LEU A 431 39.58 13.18 2.90
CA LEU A 431 38.63 12.33 2.18
C LEU A 431 37.20 12.81 2.46
N THR A 432 36.36 12.84 1.43
CA THR A 432 34.92 13.11 1.53
C THR A 432 34.16 11.80 1.35
N LEU A 433 33.53 11.34 2.43
CA LEU A 433 32.68 10.18 2.46
C LEU A 433 31.24 10.65 2.23
N THR A 434 30.49 9.94 1.39
CA THR A 434 29.07 10.24 1.17
C THR A 434 28.27 8.95 1.08
N ALA A 435 27.17 8.86 1.82
CA ALA A 435 26.19 7.79 1.70
C ALA A 435 24.84 8.39 1.30
N ASP A 436 24.30 7.95 0.16
CA ASP A 436 22.96 8.27 -0.29
C ASP A 436 22.04 7.07 -0.04
N LEU A 437 20.92 7.28 0.66
CA LEU A 437 19.83 6.31 0.75
C LEU A 437 18.91 6.52 -0.45
N ASN A 438 18.86 5.56 -1.36
CA ASN A 438 18.13 5.65 -2.61
C ASN A 438 16.97 4.65 -2.62
N TYR A 439 15.93 4.98 -3.39
CA TYR A 439 14.77 4.13 -3.61
C TYR A 439 14.32 4.19 -5.07
N TRP A 440 13.83 3.04 -5.55
CA TRP A 440 13.00 2.97 -6.75
C TRP A 440 11.80 2.01 -6.54
N PRO A 441 10.69 2.21 -7.25
CA PRO A 441 9.55 1.28 -7.20
C PRO A 441 9.85 -0.05 -7.91
N PHE A 442 10.79 -0.04 -8.86
CA PHE A 442 11.31 -1.16 -9.62
C PHE A 442 12.58 -0.74 -10.34
N SER A 443 13.43 -1.68 -10.71
CA SER A 443 14.66 -1.41 -11.46
C SER A 443 14.39 -0.99 -12.91
N GLN A 444 15.31 -0.24 -13.53
CA GLN A 444 15.24 0.09 -14.96
C GLN A 444 15.22 -1.18 -15.82
N LYS A 445 15.99 -2.21 -15.43
CA LYS A 445 16.01 -3.49 -16.12
C LYS A 445 14.64 -4.17 -16.13
N LEU A 446 13.88 -4.09 -15.03
CA LEU A 446 12.52 -4.63 -14.98
C LEU A 446 11.58 -3.85 -15.90
N ALA A 447 11.64 -2.51 -15.88
CA ALA A 447 10.84 -1.67 -16.76
C ALA A 447 11.12 -1.98 -18.24
N ASP A 448 12.40 -2.05 -18.63
CA ASP A 448 12.81 -2.37 -20.00
C ASP A 448 12.36 -3.77 -20.43
N TYR A 449 12.39 -4.74 -19.52
CA TYR A 449 11.95 -6.11 -19.78
C TYR A 449 10.43 -6.23 -19.99
N LEU A 450 9.66 -5.40 -19.30
CA LEU A 450 8.18 -5.43 -19.35
C LEU A 450 7.63 -4.58 -20.48
N LEU A 451 8.16 -3.38 -20.67
CA LEU A 451 7.62 -2.38 -21.58
C LEU A 451 8.41 -2.28 -22.89
N GLY A 452 9.64 -2.79 -22.92
CA GLY A 452 10.61 -2.51 -23.96
C GLY A 452 11.59 -1.41 -23.54
N LYS A 453 12.77 -1.45 -24.14
CA LYS A 453 13.87 -0.55 -23.80
C LYS A 453 13.50 0.92 -24.08
N ASP A 454 13.91 1.81 -23.18
CA ASP A 454 13.80 3.27 -23.30
C ASP A 454 12.34 3.79 -23.39
N GLN A 455 11.34 2.96 -23.08
CA GLN A 455 9.93 3.38 -23.05
C GLN A 455 9.59 4.21 -21.80
N VAL A 456 10.24 3.88 -20.68
CA VAL A 456 10.08 4.60 -19.41
C VAL A 456 11.45 4.73 -18.75
N GLN A 457 11.78 5.94 -18.31
CA GLN A 457 12.96 6.17 -17.48
C GLN A 457 12.58 6.02 -16.01
N VAL A 458 13.14 5.01 -15.35
CA VAL A 458 12.99 4.82 -13.91
C VAL A 458 13.75 5.92 -13.18
N GLU A 459 13.01 6.66 -12.36
CA GLU A 459 13.57 7.65 -11.46
C GLU A 459 14.05 6.99 -10.16
N ILE A 460 15.26 7.35 -9.76
CA ILE A 460 15.82 7.03 -8.45
C ILE A 460 15.52 8.21 -7.52
N THR A 461 14.70 7.98 -6.50
CA THR A 461 14.44 8.97 -5.47
C THR A 461 15.47 8.82 -4.36
N ARG A 462 16.28 9.87 -4.15
CA ARG A 462 17.14 9.95 -2.97
C ARG A 462 16.30 10.32 -1.76
N MET A 463 16.21 9.40 -0.81
CA MET A 463 15.43 9.55 0.43
C MET A 463 16.17 10.41 1.44
N ALA A 464 17.46 10.11 1.66
CA ALA A 464 18.29 10.81 2.64
C ALA A 464 19.76 10.77 2.20
N ASN A 465 20.59 11.64 2.77
CA ASN A 465 22.01 11.72 2.48
C ASN A 465 22.78 12.09 3.74
N VAL A 466 23.99 11.54 3.88
CA VAL A 466 24.98 11.98 4.85
C VAL A 466 26.36 12.12 4.19
N THR A 467 27.05 13.21 4.48
CA THR A 467 28.42 13.47 4.01
C THR A 467 29.30 13.83 5.20
N GLN A 468 30.52 13.30 5.21
CA GLN A 468 31.52 13.59 6.24
C GLN A 468 32.91 13.73 5.63
N SER A 469 33.66 14.72 6.10
CA SER A 469 35.07 14.89 5.76
C SER A 469 35.94 14.22 6.82
N VAL A 470 36.92 13.43 6.38
CA VAL A 470 37.83 12.68 7.25
C VAL A 470 39.28 13.01 6.85
N PRO A 471 40.12 13.52 7.76
CA PRO A 471 41.50 13.82 7.45
C PRO A 471 42.31 12.55 7.17
N LEU A 472 43.37 12.69 6.38
CA LEU A 472 44.38 11.64 6.27
C LEU A 472 45.36 11.75 7.44
N SER A 473 45.79 10.61 7.98
CA SER A 473 46.83 10.58 9.00
C SER A 473 48.17 11.02 8.40
N THR A 474 48.89 11.89 9.11
CA THR A 474 50.25 12.31 8.75
C THR A 474 51.32 11.30 9.18
N SER A 475 50.96 10.27 9.96
CA SER A 475 51.89 9.20 10.34
C SER A 475 51.94 8.14 9.24
N LEU A 476 52.94 8.24 8.36
CA LEU A 476 53.39 7.07 7.61
C LEU A 476 53.73 5.98 8.63
N SER A 477 53.13 4.80 8.48
CA SER A 477 53.60 3.61 9.19
C SER A 477 55.07 3.39 8.79
N VAL A 478 55.99 3.81 9.66
CA VAL A 478 57.40 3.48 9.57
C VAL A 478 57.47 1.97 9.76
N VAL A 479 57.43 1.22 8.65
CA VAL A 479 57.97 -0.13 8.62
C VAL A 479 59.48 0.07 8.76
N GLY A 480 59.95 0.14 10.01
CA GLY A 480 61.36 -0.02 10.28
C GLY A 480 61.78 -1.39 9.75
N PRO A 481 62.92 -1.51 9.06
CA PRO A 481 63.44 -2.81 8.72
C PRO A 481 63.67 -3.54 10.05
N ASP A 482 62.94 -4.64 10.25
CA ASP A 482 63.16 -5.55 11.37
C ASP A 482 64.48 -6.28 11.13
N THR A 483 65.58 -5.59 11.42
CA THR A 483 66.91 -6.17 11.57
C THR A 483 67.20 -6.28 13.05
N ALA A 484 66.41 -7.07 13.77
CA ALA A 484 66.81 -7.56 15.08
C ALA A 484 66.04 -8.83 15.43
N HIS A 485 66.44 -9.97 14.86
CA HIS A 485 66.77 -11.16 15.64
C HIS A 485 67.60 -12.13 14.79
N PHE A 486 68.79 -12.44 15.33
CA PHE A 486 69.65 -13.56 14.96
C PHE A 486 68.95 -14.90 15.14
#